data_AF-A0A8S4QKV1-F1
#
_entry.id   AF-A0A8S4QKV1-F1
#
_cell.length_a   1.000
_cell.length_b   1.000
_cell.length_c   1.000
_cell.angle_alpha   90.00
_cell.angle_beta   90.00
_cell.angle_gamma   90.00
#
_symmetry.space_group_name_H-M   'P 1'
#
loop_
_entity.id
_entity.type
_entity.pdbx_description
1 polymer ?
#
loop_
_entity_poly.entity_id
_entity_poly.type
_entity_poly.pdbx_seq_one_letter_code
_entity_poly.pdbx_strand_id
1 'polypeptide(L)' 'MGHLSVVIPPDIADDESSQASAPEGGSVELRCTVTGVPEPTVSWKRADGRNIIFRDEGGSELK' A
#
# COMPACT_ATOMS: atom_id res chain seq x y z
N MET A 1 -38.91 -3.24 -12.00
CA MET A 1 -38.12 -3.71 -10.84
C MET A 1 -36.99 -2.71 -10.62
N GLY A 2 -36.82 -2.19 -9.41
CA GLY A 2 -35.78 -1.21 -9.08
C GLY A 2 -34.51 -1.89 -8.58
N HIS A 3 -33.36 -1.32 -8.91
CA HIS A 3 -32.04 -1.76 -8.46
C HIS A 3 -31.35 -0.60 -7.75
N LEU A 4 -30.80 -0.86 -6.55
CA LEU A 4 -30.00 0.09 -5.79
C LEU A 4 -28.56 -0.42 -5.75
N SER A 5 -27.63 0.33 -6.34
CA SER A 5 -26.20 0.15 -6.12
C SER A 5 -25.72 1.12 -5.05
N VAL A 6 -25.12 0.57 -4.01
CA VAL A 6 -24.40 1.35 -3.00
C VAL A 6 -22.91 1.34 -3.39
N VAL A 7 -22.31 2.52 -3.43
CA VAL A 7 -20.87 2.70 -3.60
C VAL A 7 -20.29 3.29 -2.32
N ILE A 8 -19.14 2.77 -1.93
CA ILE A 8 -18.41 3.20 -0.72
C ILE A 8 -17.02 3.63 -1.18
N PRO A 9 -16.62 4.89 -0.91
CA PRO A 9 -15.30 5.36 -1.30
C PRO A 9 -14.19 4.54 -0.63
N PRO A 10 -12.99 4.48 -1.22
CA PRO A 10 -11.84 3.87 -0.58
C PRO A 10 -11.49 4.59 0.73
N ASP A 11 -11.30 3.83 1.80
CA ASP A 11 -10.85 4.29 3.10
C ASP A 11 -9.64 3.46 3.54
N ILE A 12 -8.55 4.14 3.96
CA ILE A 12 -7.35 3.49 4.47
C ILE A 12 -7.52 3.40 6.00
N ALA A 13 -7.65 2.17 6.50
CA ALA A 13 -7.76 1.95 7.93
C ALA A 13 -6.43 2.31 8.61
N ASP A 14 -6.53 3.09 9.68
CA ASP A 14 -5.39 3.46 10.53
C ASP A 14 -4.94 2.20 11.29
N ASP A 15 -3.75 1.71 10.95
CA ASP A 15 -3.11 0.59 11.61
C ASP A 15 -1.86 1.11 12.34
N GLU A 16 -1.53 0.51 13.49
CA GLU A 16 -0.34 0.85 14.30
C GLU A 16 0.98 0.68 13.50
N SER A 17 0.94 0.09 12.30
CA SER A 17 2.05 -0.02 11.35
C SER A 17 2.42 1.28 10.62
N SER A 18 1.85 2.43 11.01
CA SER A 18 2.12 3.74 10.40
C SER A 18 3.59 4.18 10.52
N GLN A 19 4.32 3.63 11.50
CA GLN A 19 5.73 3.91 11.70
C GLN A 19 6.50 2.61 11.93
N ALA A 20 7.52 2.38 11.10
CA ALA A 20 8.40 1.24 11.24
C ALA A 20 9.87 1.66 11.10
N SER A 21 10.72 1.07 11.93
CA SER A 21 12.15 1.35 11.96
C SER A 21 12.92 0.04 12.15
N ALA A 22 14.01 -0.12 11.41
CA ALA A 22 14.92 -1.25 11.56
C ALA A 22 16.37 -0.74 11.60
N PRO A 23 17.30 -1.49 12.24
CA PRO A 23 18.72 -1.20 12.13
C PRO A 23 19.21 -1.36 10.68
N GLU A 24 20.40 -0.84 10.40
CA GLU A 24 21.04 -1.05 9.10
C GLU A 24 21.18 -2.55 8.78
N GLY A 25 20.79 -2.95 7.56
CA GLY A 25 20.71 -4.36 7.17
C GLY A 25 19.48 -5.11 7.69
N GLY A 26 18.65 -4.47 8.52
CA GLY A 26 17.35 -4.99 8.92
C GLY A 26 16.29 -4.86 7.83
N SER A 27 15.12 -5.45 8.06
CA SER A 27 13.96 -5.40 7.16
C SER A 27 12.79 -4.71 7.83
N VAL A 28 12.01 -3.97 7.03
CA VAL A 28 10.79 -3.30 7.45
C VAL A 28 9.65 -3.77 6.56
N GLU A 29 8.50 -4.08 7.17
CA GLU A 29 7.26 -4.39 6.47
C GLU A 29 6.25 -3.26 6.71
N LEU A 30 5.68 -2.71 5.64
CA LEU A 30 4.62 -1.72 5.70
C LEU A 30 3.31 -2.37 5.27
N ARG A 31 2.28 -2.28 6.12
CA ARG A 31 0.95 -2.83 5.85
C ARG A 31 -0.03 -1.70 5.59
N CYS A 32 -0.90 -1.89 4.60
CA CYS A 32 -1.95 -0.95 4.24
C CYS A 32 -3.25 -1.73 4.08
N THR A 33 -4.20 -1.46 4.98
CA THR A 33 -5.54 -2.06 4.94
C THR A 33 -6.49 -1.04 4.34
N VAL A 34 -7.11 -1.37 3.21
CA VAL A 34 -8.02 -0.47 2.49
C VAL A 34 -9.39 -1.13 2.36
N THR A 35 -10.46 -0.38 2.63
CA THR A 35 -11.85 -0.81 2.46
C THR A 35 -12.54 0.05 1.42
N GLY A 36 -13.54 -0.48 0.70
CA GLY A 36 -14.26 0.25 -0.33
C GLY A 36 -15.10 -0.66 -1.22
N VAL A 37 -16.13 -0.10 -1.85
CA VAL A 37 -16.98 -0.83 -2.80
C VAL A 37 -17.23 0.05 -4.03
N PRO A 38 -16.80 -0.36 -5.23
CA PRO A 38 -16.12 -1.63 -5.57
C PRO A 38 -14.69 -1.71 -4.99
N GLU A 39 -14.08 -2.89 -5.07
CA GLU A 39 -12.76 -3.17 -4.49
C GLU A 39 -11.70 -2.15 -4.97
N PRO A 40 -11.00 -1.46 -4.04
CA PRO A 40 -10.11 -0.38 -4.40
C PRO A 40 -8.76 -0.89 -4.93
N THR A 41 -8.16 -0.11 -5.83
CA THR A 41 -6.78 -0.35 -6.28
C THR A 41 -5.80 0.31 -5.34
N VAL A 42 -4.84 -0.45 -4.81
CA VAL A 42 -3.83 0.03 -3.87
C VAL A 42 -2.49 0.20 -4.58
N SER A 43 -1.80 1.31 -4.31
CA SER A 43 -0.44 1.56 -4.80
C SER A 43 0.40 2.25 -3.73
N TRP A 44 1.67 1.89 -3.67
CA TRP A 44 2.63 2.48 -2.76
C TRP A 44 3.33 3.66 -3.40
N LYS A 45 3.60 4.70 -2.61
CA LYS A 45 4.37 5.88 -3.02
C LYS A 45 5.25 6.34 -1.87
N ARG A 46 6.46 6.79 -2.17
CA ARG A 46 7.32 7.45 -1.19
C ARG A 46 6.81 8.85 -0.88
N ALA A 47 6.86 9.25 0.39
CA ALA A 47 6.48 10.59 0.83
C ALA A 47 7.31 11.70 0.15
N ASP A 48 8.58 11.41 -0.15
CA ASP A 48 9.49 12.31 -0.89
C ASP A 48 9.25 12.36 -2.41
N GLY A 49 8.27 11.60 -2.91
CA GLY A 49 7.93 11.53 -4.33
C GLY A 49 8.92 10.78 -5.21
N ARG A 50 9.97 10.18 -4.64
CA ARG A 50 10.94 9.38 -5.40
C ARG A 50 10.34 8.03 -5.78
N ASN A 51 10.88 7.42 -6.83
CA ASN A 51 10.48 6.09 -7.27
C ASN A 51 10.80 5.02 -6.21
N ILE A 52 9.91 4.03 -6.10
CA ILE A 52 10.16 2.81 -5.35
C ILE A 52 10.94 1.87 -6.29
N ILE A 53 12.13 1.46 -5.86
CA ILE A 53 12.95 0.52 -6.60
C ILE A 53 12.51 -0.88 -6.19
N PHE A 54 11.79 -1.57 -7.07
CA PHE A 54 11.45 -2.98 -6.87
C PHE A 54 12.69 -3.81 -7.21
N ARG A 55 13.26 -4.48 -6.21
CA ARG A 55 14.41 -5.37 -6.39
C ARG A 55 13.93 -6.81 -6.42
N ASP A 56 14.48 -7.60 -7.34
CA ASP A 56 14.36 -9.06 -7.31
C ASP A 56 15.31 -9.67 -6.23
N GLU A 57 15.20 -10.97 -5.95
CA GLU A 57 16.10 -11.68 -5.03
C GLU A 57 17.58 -11.56 -5.41
N GLY A 58 17.91 -11.33 -6.68
CA GLY A 58 19.25 -11.02 -7.19
C GLY A 58 19.70 -9.56 -7.06
N GLY A 59 18.86 -8.68 -6.51
CA GLY A 59 19.17 -7.26 -6.32
C GLY A 59 19.05 -6.41 -7.60
N SER A 60 18.54 -6.98 -8.68
CA SER A 60 18.32 -6.26 -9.94
C SER A 60 17.00 -5.48 -9.92
N GLU A 61 16.98 -4.28 -10.51
CA GLU A 61 15.77 -3.45 -10.61
C GLU A 61 14.78 -4.12 -11.57
N LEU A 62 13.60 -4.48 -11.05
CA LEU A 62 12.46 -4.92 -11.84
C LEU A 62 11.90 -3.70 -12.56
N LYS A 63 12.07 -3.67 -13.88
CA LYS A 63 11.57 -2.62 -14.77
C LYS A 63 10.13 -2.84 -15.20
#